data_AF-A0AA38LFR0-F1
#
_entry.id   AF-A0AA38LFR0-F1
#
_cell.length_a   1.000
_cell.length_b   1.000
_cell.length_c   1.000
_cell.angle_alpha   90.00
_cell.angle_beta   90.00
_cell.angle_gamma   90.00
#
_symmetry.space_group_name_H-M   'P 1'
#
loop_
_entity.id
_entity.type
_entity.pdbx_description
1 polymer ?
#
loop_
_entity_poly.entity_id
_entity_poly.type
_entity_poly.pdbx_seq_one_letter_code
_entity_poly.pdbx_strand_id
1 'polypeptide(L)'
;DLDDLVEAALQFYGEKKVLDDHPIPEVLEKEKDTRLLMSPLKFPGKLATDITNNRLFISDSNNHRIVVTDLEGRFIMQVGSNEEEVLRDGTFEYATFNRPQGLAYDPKKKCVVCSRHRKSCFE
;
A
#
# COMPACT_ATOMS: atom_id res chain seq x y z
N ASP A 1 23.47 2.77 -19.33
CA ASP A 1 22.51 2.53 -18.25
C ASP A 1 21.98 3.86 -17.73
N LEU A 2 20.86 3.91 -16.99
CA LEU A 2 20.43 5.17 -16.34
C LEU A 2 21.48 5.63 -15.33
N ASP A 3 22.06 4.67 -14.62
CA ASP A 3 23.06 4.91 -13.59
C ASP A 3 24.34 5.53 -14.19
N ASP A 4 24.83 5.00 -15.32
CA ASP A 4 26.00 5.58 -16.03
C ASP A 4 25.77 7.04 -16.44
N LEU A 5 24.54 7.38 -16.86
CA LEU A 5 24.20 8.73 -17.28
C LEU A 5 24.15 9.69 -16.09
N VAL A 6 23.58 9.23 -14.97
CA VAL A 6 23.52 10.00 -13.72
C VAL A 6 24.94 10.22 -13.18
N GLU A 7 25.78 9.19 -13.21
CA GLU A 7 27.18 9.27 -12.77
C GLU A 7 27.99 10.28 -13.61
N ALA A 8 27.89 10.19 -14.94
CA ALA A 8 28.56 11.13 -15.83
C ALA A 8 28.09 12.58 -15.64
N ALA A 9 26.79 12.79 -15.38
CA ALA A 9 26.23 14.11 -15.11
C ALA A 9 26.71 14.67 -13.76
N LEU A 10 26.73 13.85 -12.71
CA LEU A 10 27.24 14.26 -11.39
C LEU A 10 28.71 14.69 -11.48
N GLN A 11 29.54 13.95 -12.22
CA GLN A 11 30.94 14.30 -12.43
C GLN A 11 31.09 15.63 -13.19
N PHE A 12 30.44 15.76 -14.35
CA PHE A 12 30.57 16.93 -15.21
C PHE A 12 30.06 18.24 -14.55
N TYR A 13 28.91 18.19 -13.88
CA TYR A 13 28.35 19.37 -13.21
C TYR A 13 28.99 19.62 -11.84
N GLY A 14 29.53 18.58 -11.18
CA GLY A 14 30.33 18.69 -9.97
C GLY A 14 31.64 19.43 -10.21
N GLU A 15 32.37 19.10 -11.28
CA GLU A 15 33.59 19.83 -11.68
C GLU A 15 33.31 21.31 -11.97
N LYS A 16 32.14 21.62 -12.52
CA LYS A 16 31.70 22.99 -12.79
C LYS A 16 31.22 23.76 -11.55
N LYS A 17 31.12 23.11 -10.38
CA LYS A 17 30.64 23.69 -9.11
C LYS A 17 29.26 24.36 -9.24
N VAL A 18 28.40 23.82 -10.11
CA VAL A 18 27.01 24.29 -10.29
C VAL A 18 26.00 23.41 -9.57
N LEU A 19 26.46 22.30 -8.98
CA LEU A 19 25.63 21.45 -8.14
C LEU A 19 25.62 22.00 -6.72
N ASP A 20 24.41 22.14 -6.19
CA ASP A 20 24.17 22.44 -4.79
C ASP A 20 24.19 21.13 -3.99
N ASP A 21 25.10 21.03 -3.01
CA ASP A 21 25.26 19.87 -2.13
C ASP A 21 24.53 20.02 -0.79
N HIS A 22 23.79 21.12 -0.60
CA HIS A 22 23.02 21.32 0.61
C HIS A 22 21.90 20.26 0.71
N PRO A 23 21.78 19.57 1.86
CA PRO A 23 20.69 18.63 2.07
C PRO A 23 19.35 19.32 1.86
N ILE A 24 18.55 18.75 0.97
CA ILE A 24 17.19 19.24 0.74
C ILE A 24 16.38 18.95 2.02
N PRO A 25 15.54 19.87 2.50
CA PRO A 25 14.67 19.61 3.64
C PRO A 25 13.76 18.40 3.36
N GLU A 26 13.96 17.30 4.08
CA GLU A 26 13.24 16.03 3.88
C GLU A 26 11.85 16.01 4.56
N VAL A 27 11.15 17.15 4.60
CA VAL A 27 9.80 17.16 5.17
C VAL A 27 8.81 16.79 4.08
N LEU A 28 8.28 15.58 4.16
CA LEU A 28 7.24 15.14 3.23
C LEU A 28 5.96 15.97 3.46
N GLU A 29 5.30 16.40 2.40
CA GLU A 29 4.03 17.14 2.50
C GLU A 29 2.96 16.37 3.29
N LYS A 30 3.01 15.03 3.26
CA LYS A 30 2.11 14.17 4.04
C LYS A 30 2.29 14.32 5.56
N GLU A 31 3.46 14.74 6.02
CA GLU A 31 3.81 14.88 7.45
C GLU A 31 3.37 16.22 8.03
N LYS A 32 3.05 17.19 7.16
CA LYS A 32 2.48 18.49 7.55
C LYS A 32 0.98 18.40 7.85
N ASP A 33 0.30 17.35 7.37
CA ASP A 33 -1.13 17.14 7.60
C ASP A 33 -1.39 16.20 8.78
N THR A 34 -1.73 16.78 9.93
CA THR A 34 -2.05 16.05 11.16
C THR A 34 -3.21 15.06 10.99
N ARG A 35 -4.11 15.28 10.01
CA ARG A 35 -5.21 14.36 9.71
C ARG A 35 -4.69 13.04 9.12
N LEU A 36 -3.62 13.09 8.31
CA LEU A 36 -3.00 11.91 7.73
C LEU A 36 -2.18 11.12 8.76
N LEU A 37 -1.66 11.80 9.79
CA LEU A 37 -0.95 11.17 10.91
C LEU A 37 -1.90 10.46 11.87
N MET A 38 -3.10 11.02 12.11
CA MET A 38 -4.10 10.46 13.02
C MET A 38 -5.07 9.48 12.36
N SER A 39 -5.07 9.38 11.03
CA SER A 39 -5.99 8.48 10.31
C SER A 39 -5.59 7.00 10.48
N PRO A 40 -6.55 6.10 10.81
CA PRO A 40 -6.29 4.67 10.88
C PRO A 40 -6.00 4.04 9.51
N LEU A 41 -6.45 4.69 8.42
CA LEU A 41 -6.22 4.27 7.04
C LEU A 41 -5.22 5.22 6.36
N LYS A 42 -4.28 4.67 5.60
CA LYS A 42 -3.29 5.44 4.84
C LYS A 42 -3.39 5.12 3.35
N PHE A 43 -3.98 6.06 2.62
CA PHE A 43 -4.23 5.96 1.18
C PHE A 43 -5.05 4.71 0.82
N PRO A 44 -6.32 4.61 1.28
CA PRO A 44 -7.18 3.52 0.87
C PRO A 44 -7.44 3.58 -0.64
N GLY A 45 -7.16 2.49 -1.36
CA GLY A 45 -7.22 2.46 -2.83
C GLY A 45 -8.58 2.01 -3.38
N LYS A 46 -9.22 1.04 -2.74
CA LYS A 46 -10.46 0.40 -3.21
C LYS A 46 -11.24 -0.26 -2.07
N LEU A 47 -12.51 -0.53 -2.35
CA LEU A 47 -13.46 -1.18 -1.45
C LEU A 47 -14.10 -2.38 -2.18
N ALA A 48 -14.40 -3.45 -1.45
CA ALA A 48 -15.27 -4.54 -1.89
C ALA A 48 -16.21 -4.96 -0.75
N THR A 49 -17.38 -5.49 -1.07
CA THR A 49 -18.43 -5.79 -0.09
C THR A 49 -18.92 -7.22 -0.21
N ASP A 50 -19.09 -7.86 0.94
CA ASP A 50 -19.85 -9.08 1.14
C ASP A 50 -21.13 -8.74 1.89
N ILE A 51 -22.19 -8.48 1.14
CA ILE A 51 -23.50 -8.09 1.69
C ILE A 51 -24.11 -9.24 2.51
N THR A 52 -23.85 -10.50 2.11
CA THR A 52 -24.44 -11.66 2.78
C THR A 52 -23.95 -11.87 4.21
N ASN A 53 -22.68 -11.51 4.48
CA ASN A 53 -22.10 -11.61 5.82
C ASN A 53 -21.86 -10.25 6.49
N ASN A 54 -22.42 -9.16 5.94
CA ASN A 54 -22.23 -7.81 6.45
C ASN A 54 -20.75 -7.40 6.57
N ARG A 55 -19.92 -7.66 5.55
CA ARG A 55 -18.47 -7.33 5.56
C ARG A 55 -18.10 -6.33 4.46
N LEU A 56 -17.27 -5.37 4.81
CA LEU A 56 -16.62 -4.40 3.93
C LEU A 56 -15.11 -4.61 3.99
N PHE A 57 -14.49 -4.84 2.85
CA PHE A 57 -13.06 -5.00 2.67
C PHE A 57 -12.46 -3.72 2.09
N ILE A 58 -11.38 -3.23 2.68
CA ILE A 58 -10.74 -1.95 2.37
C ILE A 58 -9.27 -2.23 2.06
N SER A 59 -8.78 -1.87 0.87
CA SER A 59 -7.34 -1.94 0.58
C SER A 59 -6.63 -0.72 1.17
N ASP A 60 -5.86 -0.92 2.23
CA ASP A 60 -5.09 0.12 2.91
C ASP A 60 -3.66 0.12 2.37
N SER A 61 -3.49 0.77 1.20
CA SER A 61 -2.32 0.60 0.35
C SER A 61 -1.01 0.97 1.04
N ASN A 62 -0.97 2.08 1.78
CA ASN A 62 0.28 2.54 2.37
C ASN A 62 0.59 1.84 3.71
N ASN A 63 -0.32 1.02 4.22
CA ASN A 63 -0.09 0.10 5.34
C ASN A 63 0.01 -1.37 4.87
N HIS A 64 0.07 -1.63 3.56
CA HIS A 64 0.35 -2.97 3.02
C HIS A 64 -0.66 -4.06 3.49
N ARG A 65 -1.90 -3.67 3.75
CA ARG A 65 -2.92 -4.57 4.34
C ARG A 65 -4.31 -4.40 3.73
N ILE A 66 -5.17 -5.37 3.97
CA ILE A 66 -6.61 -5.26 3.76
C ILE A 66 -7.28 -5.16 5.14
N VAL A 67 -8.10 -4.14 5.35
CA VAL A 67 -8.91 -3.98 6.57
C VAL A 67 -10.32 -4.51 6.29
N VAL A 68 -10.83 -5.34 7.19
CA VAL A 68 -12.18 -5.89 7.15
C VAL A 68 -13.00 -5.23 8.25
N THR A 69 -14.11 -4.64 7.86
CA THR A 69 -15.08 -3.98 8.74
C THR A 69 -16.47 -4.54 8.47
N ASP A 70 -17.45 -4.24 9.31
CA ASP A 70 -18.85 -4.40 8.91
C ASP A 70 -19.35 -3.19 8.11
N LEU A 71 -20.60 -3.24 7.64
CA LEU A 71 -21.19 -2.13 6.88
C LEU A 71 -21.46 -0.89 7.76
N GLU A 72 -21.46 -1.02 9.09
CA GLU A 72 -21.48 0.10 10.04
C GLU A 72 -20.08 0.69 10.31
N GLY A 73 -19.02 0.11 9.75
CA GLY A 73 -17.63 0.56 9.91
C GLY A 73 -16.94 0.06 11.18
N ARG A 74 -17.52 -0.88 11.93
CA ARG A 74 -16.84 -1.52 13.06
C ARG A 74 -15.76 -2.46 12.53
N PHE A 75 -14.57 -2.37 13.12
CA PHE A 75 -13.44 -3.22 12.76
C PHE A 75 -13.73 -4.69 13.11
N ILE A 76 -13.55 -5.58 12.14
CA ILE A 76 -13.67 -7.03 12.32
C ILE A 76 -12.27 -7.64 12.42
N MET A 77 -11.43 -7.42 11.41
CA MET A 77 -10.09 -7.99 11.34
C MET A 77 -9.22 -7.25 10.31
N GLN A 78 -7.92 -7.57 10.30
CA GLN A 78 -7.00 -7.15 9.25
C GLN A 78 -6.32 -8.36 8.63
N VAL A 79 -5.91 -8.22 7.38
CA VAL A 79 -5.20 -9.23 6.59
C VAL A 79 -3.91 -8.61 6.08
N GLY A 80 -2.77 -9.25 6.33
CA GLY A 80 -1.44 -8.71 6.03
C GLY A 80 -0.78 -7.97 7.19
N SER A 81 0.49 -7.65 6.98
CA SER A 81 1.34 -6.93 7.94
C SER A 81 1.77 -5.58 7.37
N ASN A 82 2.17 -4.66 8.25
CA ASN A 82 2.76 -3.38 7.87
C ASN A 82 4.21 -3.50 7.39
N GLU A 83 4.75 -4.72 7.35
CA GLU A 83 6.12 -4.98 6.94
C GLU A 83 6.14 -5.21 5.42
N GLU A 84 7.05 -4.55 4.72
CA GLU A 84 7.25 -4.70 3.28
C GLU A 84 7.90 -6.06 2.96
N GLU A 85 7.25 -7.15 3.34
CA GLU A 85 7.73 -8.50 3.05
C GLU A 85 6.98 -9.15 1.90
N VAL A 86 7.74 -10.03 1.23
CA VAL A 86 7.40 -10.93 0.13
C VAL A 86 5.90 -11.19 -0.01
N LEU A 87 5.34 -10.92 -1.20
CA LEU A 87 3.96 -11.27 -1.56
C LEU A 87 3.72 -12.77 -1.34
N ARG A 88 2.82 -13.13 -0.42
CA ARG A 88 2.43 -14.52 -0.14
C ARG A 88 0.92 -14.68 -0.20
N ASP A 89 0.51 -15.67 -0.99
CA ASP A 89 -0.86 -16.17 -1.02
C ASP A 89 -1.08 -17.13 0.15
N GLY A 90 -2.31 -17.21 0.67
CA GLY A 90 -2.64 -18.04 1.83
C GLY A 90 -3.99 -17.71 2.44
N THR A 91 -4.22 -18.19 3.66
CA THR A 91 -5.39 -17.79 4.46
C THR A 91 -5.23 -16.34 4.93
N PHE A 92 -6.29 -15.76 5.47
CA PHE A 92 -6.24 -14.40 6.01
C PHE A 92 -5.16 -14.17 7.09
N GLU A 93 -4.71 -15.24 7.76
CA GLU A 93 -3.68 -15.16 8.81
C GLU A 93 -2.26 -14.99 8.25
N TYR A 94 -1.98 -15.55 7.07
CA TYR A 94 -0.61 -15.62 6.51
C TYR A 94 -0.43 -14.81 5.22
N ALA A 95 -1.52 -14.33 4.64
CA ALA A 95 -1.49 -13.52 3.42
C ALA A 95 -0.78 -12.19 3.67
N THR A 96 0.21 -11.86 2.84
CA THR A 96 0.93 -10.58 2.88
C THR A 96 0.72 -9.80 1.59
N PHE A 97 0.62 -8.48 1.71
CA PHE A 97 0.42 -7.61 0.55
C PHE A 97 1.56 -6.63 0.42
N ASN A 98 1.83 -6.25 -0.82
CA ASN A 98 2.61 -5.07 -1.08
C ASN A 98 1.65 -4.05 -1.71
N ARG A 99 1.44 -2.89 -1.05
CA ARG A 99 0.56 -1.75 -1.42
C ARG A 99 -0.71 -2.10 -2.22
N PRO A 100 -1.62 -2.92 -1.65
CA PRO A 100 -2.79 -3.42 -2.36
C PRO A 100 -3.61 -2.27 -3.01
N GLN A 101 -4.05 -2.43 -4.26
CA GLN A 101 -4.82 -1.40 -4.97
C GLN A 101 -6.23 -1.90 -5.28
N GLY A 102 -6.37 -2.69 -6.36
CA GLY A 102 -7.65 -3.21 -6.80
C GLY A 102 -8.16 -4.30 -5.86
N LEU A 103 -9.45 -4.28 -5.55
CA LEU A 103 -10.10 -5.23 -4.66
C LEU A 103 -11.42 -5.72 -5.27
N ALA A 104 -11.70 -7.02 -5.20
CA ALA A 104 -12.98 -7.62 -5.57
C ALA A 104 -13.29 -8.81 -4.67
N TYR A 105 -14.56 -9.02 -4.32
CA TYR A 105 -15.01 -10.17 -3.53
C TYR A 105 -15.82 -11.13 -4.40
N ASP A 106 -15.48 -12.42 -4.40
CA ASP A 106 -16.26 -13.48 -5.05
C ASP A 106 -17.08 -14.25 -3.99
N PRO A 107 -18.41 -14.07 -3.92
CA PRO A 107 -19.25 -14.74 -2.94
C PRO A 107 -19.34 -16.25 -3.15
N LYS A 108 -19.10 -16.76 -4.37
CA LYS A 108 -19.17 -18.21 -4.66
C LYS A 108 -17.96 -18.93 -4.10
N LYS A 109 -16.79 -18.30 -4.20
CA LYS A 109 -15.51 -18.84 -3.70
C LYS A 109 -15.16 -18.32 -2.30
N LYS A 110 -15.98 -17.43 -1.75
CA LYS A 110 -15.76 -16.71 -0.49
C LYS A 110 -14.40 -16.00 -0.42
N CYS A 111 -13.81 -15.66 -1.56
CA CYS A 111 -12.46 -15.14 -1.63
C CYS A 111 -12.41 -13.66 -1.98
N VAL A 112 -11.40 -12.96 -1.45
CA VAL A 112 -11.07 -11.60 -1.86
C VAL A 112 -9.91 -11.67 -2.85
N VAL A 113 -10.03 -10.94 -3.96
CA VAL A 113 -8.98 -10.77 -4.95
C VAL A 113 -8.40 -9.38 -4.83
N CYS A 114 -7.10 -9.31 -4.58
CA CYS A 114 -6.35 -8.06 -4.58
C CYS A 114 -5.34 -8.04 -5.73
N SER A 115 -5.20 -6.89 -6.41
CA SER A 115 -4.21 -6.71 -7.47
C SER A 115 -3.21 -5.61 -7.13
N ARG A 116 -1.92 -5.95 -7.30
CA ARG A 116 -0.91 -5.00 -7.74
C ARG A 116 -0.04 -5.50 -8.90
N HIS A 117 0.34 -6.79 -8.92
CA HIS A 117 1.11 -7.40 -10.04
C HIS A 117 0.82 -8.91 -10.26
N ARG A 118 0.02 -9.56 -9.39
CA ARG A 118 -0.57 -10.90 -9.58
C ARG A 118 -1.99 -10.88 -9.02
N LYS A 119 -2.88 -11.70 -9.59
CA LYS A 119 -4.20 -11.96 -9.02
C LYS A 119 -4.01 -12.95 -7.88
N SER A 120 -4.21 -12.49 -6.66
CA SER A 120 -4.14 -13.37 -5.50
C SER A 120 -5.53 -13.52 -4.90
N CYS A 121 -5.99 -14.77 -4.75
CA CYS A 121 -7.24 -15.14 -4.10
C CYS A 121 -6.92 -15.64 -2.70
N PHE A 122 -7.68 -15.21 -1.69
CA PHE A 122 -7.46 -15.62 -0.30
C PHE A 122 -8.79 -16.02 0.33
N GLU A 123 -8.78 -17.08 1.14
CA GLU A 123 -9.95 -17.69 1.81
C GLU A 123 -9.80 -17.63 3.34
#